data_AF-A0AAP0KN12-F1
#
_entry.id   AF-A0AAP0KN12-F1
#
_cell.length_a   1.000
_cell.length_b   1.000
_cell.length_c   1.000
_cell.angle_alpha   90.00
_cell.angle_beta   90.00
_cell.angle_gamma   90.00
#
_symmetry.space_group_name_H-M   'P 1'
#
loop_
_entity.id
_entity.type
_entity.pdbx_description
1 polymer ?
#
loop_
_entity_poly.entity_id
_entity_poly.type
_entity_poly.pdbx_seq_one_letter_code
_entity_poly.pdbx_strand_id
1 'polypeptide(L)'
;MTHTVVIKVLSVAQGRNICNQIKHLELQVMLNFLKDFEMKLGIKITCSQEIEPLGTAGPLALARDKLIDSSGEPFFVLNSDIISEYPLKELIRFHKSHGGEASIMVTQVEEPSNYGVVVMEEESVRVERFVETPKTFVENKINAGIYLLNPSVVDRIQLRPTSIKKEVFPQIATEQKLYAIVLPGFWMDIGQPRDYITGLALYLESVRKWSSSKLASGSYIVGNVLVDGTATIGEGCFIGPDVAIGSGCVLSVKLSSHDVL
;
A
#
# COMPACT_ATOMS: atom_id res chain seq x y z
N MET A 1 2.41 22.10 14.22
CA MET A 1 1.66 20.87 13.93
C MET A 1 2.66 19.80 13.55
N THR A 2 2.97 18.89 14.48
CA THR A 2 3.86 17.76 14.24
C THR A 2 3.07 16.75 13.41
N HIS A 3 3.46 16.55 12.16
CA HIS A 3 2.81 15.58 11.27
C HIS A 3 3.24 14.18 11.74
N THR A 4 2.48 13.59 12.67
CA THR A 4 2.66 12.19 13.05
C THR A 4 2.04 11.35 11.94
N VAL A 5 2.85 10.67 11.15
CA VAL A 5 2.35 9.65 10.22
C VAL A 5 2.36 8.34 11.00
N VAL A 6 1.20 7.88 11.44
CA VAL A 6 1.05 6.54 12.01
C VAL A 6 1.11 5.55 10.85
N ILE A 7 2.33 5.13 10.50
CA ILE A 7 2.52 4.04 9.54
C ILE A 7 2.20 2.74 10.29
N LYS A 8 1.13 2.08 9.84
CA LYS A 8 0.80 0.70 10.17
C LYS A 8 2.01 -0.18 9.87
N VAL A 9 2.51 -0.88 10.88
CA VAL A 9 3.63 -1.79 10.72
C VAL A 9 3.24 -3.18 11.25
N LEU A 10 3.13 -4.08 10.26
CA LEU A 10 3.08 -5.54 10.23
C LEU A 10 2.11 -6.29 11.15
N SER A 11 1.05 -6.81 10.52
CA SER A 11 0.51 -8.12 10.89
C SER A 11 1.55 -9.17 10.51
N VAL A 12 2.00 -9.95 11.49
CA VAL A 12 2.81 -11.14 11.23
C VAL A 12 1.87 -12.18 10.63
N ALA A 13 2.03 -12.46 9.33
CA ALA A 13 1.26 -13.48 8.64
C ALA A 13 1.36 -14.84 9.37
N GLN A 14 0.22 -15.49 9.54
CA GLN A 14 0.10 -16.84 10.07
C GLN A 14 0.72 -17.85 9.09
N GLY A 15 1.70 -18.63 9.56
CA GLY A 15 2.29 -19.72 8.78
C GLY A 15 3.43 -20.46 9.48
N ARG A 16 3.07 -21.49 10.26
CA ARG A 16 3.86 -22.67 10.72
C ARG A 16 5.36 -22.53 11.06
N ASN A 17 5.66 -22.65 12.36
CA ASN A 17 6.81 -23.35 12.95
C ASN A 17 8.22 -23.18 12.34
N ILE A 18 8.65 -21.95 12.04
CA ILE A 18 10.08 -21.62 11.94
C ILE A 18 10.37 -20.29 12.67
N CYS A 19 11.11 -20.41 13.77
CA CYS A 19 12.07 -19.45 14.34
C CYS A 19 11.59 -18.09 14.89
N ASN A 20 11.45 -18.00 16.22
CA ASN A 20 11.31 -16.73 16.94
C ASN A 20 12.51 -15.76 16.74
N GLN A 21 13.70 -16.27 16.41
CA GLN A 21 14.86 -15.43 16.09
C GLN A 21 14.75 -14.73 14.72
N ILE A 22 14.14 -15.38 13.72
CA ILE A 22 13.93 -14.76 12.40
C ILE A 22 12.90 -13.63 12.51
N LYS A 23 11.81 -13.84 13.26
CA LYS A 23 10.81 -12.79 13.55
C LYS A 23 11.40 -11.57 14.27
N HIS A 24 12.31 -11.80 15.23
CA HIS A 24 12.99 -10.72 15.94
C HIS A 24 13.98 -9.98 15.03
N LEU A 25 14.69 -10.69 14.15
CA LEU A 25 15.60 -10.09 13.18
C LEU A 25 14.84 -9.23 12.16
N GLU A 26 13.71 -9.73 11.65
CA GLU A 26 12.82 -8.98 10.75
C GLU A 26 12.28 -7.70 11.39
N LEU A 27 11.86 -7.77 12.67
CA LEU A 27 11.41 -6.59 13.41
C LEU A 27 12.54 -5.56 13.59
N GLN A 28 13.74 -6.01 13.99
CA GLN A 28 14.86 -5.09 14.21
C GLN A 28 15.34 -4.43 12.91
N VAL A 29 15.41 -5.18 11.81
CA VAL A 29 15.75 -4.66 10.48
C VAL A 29 14.74 -3.60 10.06
N MET A 30 13.46 -3.88 10.22
CA MET A 30 12.39 -2.94 9.92
C MET A 30 12.45 -1.69 10.82
N LEU A 31 12.65 -1.84 12.13
CA LEU A 31 12.74 -0.70 13.04
C LEU A 31 13.93 0.21 12.70
N ASN A 32 15.07 -0.36 12.29
CA ASN A 32 16.21 0.42 11.82
C ASN A 32 15.87 1.16 10.53
N PHE A 33 15.26 0.48 9.56
CA PHE A 33 14.79 1.10 8.32
C PHE A 33 13.83 2.26 8.59
N LEU A 34 12.87 2.09 9.50
CA LEU A 34 11.92 3.15 9.86
C LEU A 34 12.61 4.35 10.53
N LYS A 35 13.62 4.14 11.37
CA LYS A 35 14.40 5.25 11.97
C LYS A 35 15.13 6.08 10.91
N ASP A 36 15.72 5.43 9.92
CA ASP A 36 16.39 6.12 8.81
C ASP A 36 15.38 6.96 8.01
N PHE A 37 14.17 6.43 7.80
CA PHE A 37 13.09 7.15 7.11
C PHE A 37 12.51 8.31 7.92
N GLU A 38 12.31 8.14 9.23
CA GLU A 38 11.93 9.22 10.15
C GLU A 38 12.90 10.39 10.06
N MET A 39 14.21 10.11 10.06
CA MET A 39 15.25 11.14 9.90
C MET A 39 15.22 11.80 8.51
N LYS A 40 15.11 11.00 7.44
CA LYS A 40 15.10 11.51 6.05
C LYS A 40 13.88 12.36 5.73
N LEU A 41 12.72 11.99 6.26
CA LEU A 41 11.44 12.64 5.97
C LEU A 41 11.07 13.72 6.99
N GLY A 42 11.73 13.77 8.15
CA GLY A 42 11.41 14.70 9.22
C GLY A 42 10.03 14.46 9.83
N ILE A 43 9.55 13.20 9.84
CA ILE A 43 8.26 12.79 10.39
C ILE A 43 8.46 11.84 11.56
N LYS A 44 7.52 11.83 12.51
CA LYS A 44 7.51 10.83 13.58
C LYS A 44 6.86 9.54 13.10
N ILE A 45 7.55 8.41 13.24
CA ILE A 45 7.01 7.07 12.95
C ILE A 45 6.86 6.33 14.28
N THR A 46 5.63 5.87 14.57
CA THR A 46 5.36 5.10 15.78
C THR A 46 4.85 3.71 15.40
N CYS A 47 5.53 2.68 15.91
CA CYS A 47 5.12 1.29 15.70
C CYS A 47 4.19 0.82 16.83
N SER A 48 3.16 0.07 16.48
CA SER A 48 2.33 -0.67 17.42
C SER A 48 2.55 -2.16 17.15
N GLN A 49 3.20 -2.85 18.08
CA GLN A 49 3.57 -4.25 17.89
C GLN A 49 2.41 -5.16 18.29
N GLU A 50 1.94 -5.93 17.31
CA GLU A 50 1.01 -7.03 17.51
C GLU A 50 1.78 -8.28 18.01
N ILE A 51 1.41 -8.80 19.19
CA ILE A 51 2.05 -10.00 19.76
C ILE A 51 1.42 -11.29 19.19
N GLU A 52 0.11 -11.26 18.96
CA GLU A 52 -0.68 -12.35 18.39
C GLU A 52 -1.51 -11.84 17.23
N PRO A 53 -1.76 -12.61 16.16
CA PRO A 53 -2.50 -12.12 15.00
C PRO A 53 -3.95 -11.70 15.35
N LEU A 54 -4.25 -10.40 15.27
CA LEU A 54 -5.56 -9.79 15.53
C LEU A 54 -6.32 -9.43 14.24
N GLY A 55 -5.86 -9.91 13.09
CA GLY A 55 -6.49 -9.65 11.80
C GLY A 55 -6.20 -8.24 11.27
N THR A 56 -7.05 -7.74 10.37
CA THR A 56 -6.80 -6.46 9.68
C THR A 56 -7.33 -5.23 10.42
N ALA A 57 -8.31 -5.40 11.31
CA ALA A 57 -8.86 -4.35 12.15
C ALA A 57 -8.20 -4.31 13.54
N GLY A 58 -7.81 -5.45 14.10
CA GLY A 58 -7.25 -5.55 15.45
C GLY A 58 -6.06 -4.61 15.72
N PRO A 59 -5.10 -4.44 14.79
CA PRO A 59 -4.02 -3.46 14.94
C PRO A 59 -4.51 -2.01 15.14
N LEU A 60 -5.68 -1.64 14.61
CA LEU A 60 -6.27 -0.32 14.82
C LEU A 60 -6.77 -0.16 16.27
N ALA A 61 -7.44 -1.17 16.82
CA ALA A 61 -7.85 -1.18 18.22
C ALA A 61 -6.64 -1.18 19.16
N LEU A 62 -5.60 -1.95 18.84
CA LEU A 62 -4.35 -1.98 19.61
C LEU A 62 -3.63 -0.62 19.61
N ALA A 63 -3.73 0.11 18.50
CA ALA A 63 -3.10 1.42 18.33
C ALA A 63 -4.02 2.61 18.70
N ARG A 64 -5.15 2.38 19.39
CA ARG A 64 -6.15 3.42 19.69
C ARG A 64 -5.56 4.70 20.24
N ASP A 65 -4.74 4.62 21.29
CA ASP A 65 -4.11 5.77 21.95
C ASP A 65 -3.10 6.52 21.08
N LYS A 66 -2.70 5.94 19.94
CA LYS A 66 -1.80 6.55 18.96
C LYS A 66 -2.55 7.16 17.77
N LEU A 67 -3.74 6.63 17.46
CA LEU A 67 -4.57 7.02 16.32
C LEU A 67 -5.58 8.10 16.66
N ILE A 68 -6.07 8.10 17.90
CA ILE A 68 -7.11 9.02 18.36
C ILE A 68 -6.49 10.04 19.30
N ASP A 69 -6.67 11.30 18.97
CA ASP A 69 -6.40 12.42 19.84
C ASP A 69 -7.68 13.25 20.08
N SER A 70 -7.55 14.35 20.81
CA SER A 70 -8.68 15.24 21.12
C SER A 70 -9.17 16.06 19.93
N SER A 71 -8.52 16.00 18.76
CA SER A 71 -8.95 16.74 17.56
C SER A 71 -10.19 16.12 16.91
N GLY A 72 -10.36 14.80 17.05
CA GLY A 72 -11.42 14.06 16.36
C GLY A 72 -11.24 13.98 14.84
N GLU A 73 -10.11 14.41 14.28
CA GLU A 73 -9.87 14.35 12.84
C GLU A 73 -9.72 12.90 12.35
N PRO A 74 -10.10 12.63 11.09
CA PRO A 74 -9.93 11.31 10.49
C PRO A 74 -8.44 11.01 10.24
N PHE A 75 -8.12 9.71 10.17
CA PHE A 75 -6.77 9.23 9.91
C PHE A 75 -6.73 8.25 8.73
N PHE A 76 -5.61 8.25 8.02
CA PHE A 76 -5.39 7.33 6.91
C PHE A 76 -5.06 5.94 7.41
N VAL A 77 -5.61 4.93 6.73
CA VAL A 77 -5.19 3.54 6.87
C VAL A 77 -4.85 3.01 5.50
N LEU A 78 -3.60 2.60 5.32
CA LEU A 78 -3.08 2.09 4.06
C LEU A 78 -2.60 0.65 4.27
N ASN A 79 -2.87 -0.20 3.29
CA ASN A 79 -2.19 -1.48 3.17
C ASN A 79 -0.74 -1.25 2.71
N SER A 80 0.21 -1.99 3.30
CA SER A 80 1.65 -1.79 3.06
C SER A 80 2.18 -2.41 1.76
N ASP A 81 1.37 -3.28 1.16
CA ASP A 81 1.63 -4.03 -0.06
C ASP A 81 0.91 -3.42 -1.27
N ILE A 82 0.56 -2.13 -1.22
CA ILE A 82 -0.07 -1.43 -2.33
C ILE A 82 0.90 -0.42 -2.95
N ILE A 83 1.00 -0.42 -4.27
CA ILE A 83 1.66 0.63 -5.05
C ILE A 83 0.62 1.35 -5.92
N SER A 84 0.55 2.68 -5.82
CA SER A 84 -0.44 3.52 -6.51
C SER A 84 -0.04 5.01 -6.53
N GLU A 85 -0.87 5.88 -7.13
CA GLU A 85 -0.66 7.34 -7.16
C GLU A 85 -1.09 8.10 -5.88
N TYR A 86 -1.61 7.43 -4.85
CA TYR A 86 -1.97 7.99 -3.52
C TYR A 86 -2.49 9.45 -3.51
N PRO A 87 -3.69 9.75 -4.05
CA PRO A 87 -4.25 11.12 -4.08
C PRO A 87 -4.88 11.51 -2.72
N LEU A 88 -4.07 11.55 -1.67
CA LEU A 88 -4.51 11.73 -0.28
C LEU A 88 -5.32 13.02 -0.05
N LYS A 89 -4.97 14.12 -0.73
CA LYS A 89 -5.70 15.39 -0.64
C LYS A 89 -7.12 15.29 -1.19
N GLU A 90 -7.30 14.53 -2.26
CA GLU A 90 -8.60 14.28 -2.86
C GLU A 90 -9.45 13.41 -1.93
N LEU A 91 -8.87 12.36 -1.35
CA LEU A 91 -9.55 11.51 -0.38
C LEU A 91 -10.02 12.30 0.85
N ILE A 92 -9.22 13.25 1.35
CA ILE A 92 -9.66 14.15 2.45
C ILE A 92 -10.85 15.00 2.03
N ARG A 93 -10.80 15.63 0.85
CA ARG A 93 -11.91 16.47 0.36
C ARG A 93 -13.17 15.65 0.17
N PHE A 94 -13.05 14.47 -0.42
CA PHE A 94 -14.13 13.51 -0.57
C PHE A 94 -14.74 13.12 0.78
N HIS A 95 -13.90 12.74 1.74
CA HIS A 95 -14.37 12.34 3.07
C HIS A 95 -15.10 13.47 3.79
N LYS A 96 -14.58 14.70 3.73
CA LYS A 96 -15.23 15.88 4.32
C LYS A 96 -16.50 16.30 3.59
N SER A 97 -16.70 15.87 2.34
CA SER A 97 -17.91 16.18 1.56
C SER A 97 -19.12 15.35 1.97
N HIS A 98 -18.91 14.26 2.72
CA HIS A 98 -19.97 13.39 3.21
C HIS A 98 -19.93 13.25 4.74
N GLY A 99 -21.07 13.03 5.39
CA GLY A 99 -21.14 12.81 6.85
C GLY A 99 -20.83 11.38 7.31
N GLY A 100 -20.25 10.54 6.44
CA GLY A 100 -19.94 9.13 6.72
C GLY A 100 -18.80 8.91 7.72
N GLU A 101 -18.68 7.68 8.22
CA GLU A 101 -17.63 7.27 9.16
C GLU A 101 -16.35 6.80 8.46
N ALA A 102 -16.46 6.34 7.21
CA ALA A 102 -15.33 5.82 6.46
C ALA A 102 -15.46 6.14 4.96
N SER A 103 -14.34 6.56 4.36
CA SER A 103 -14.15 6.58 2.92
C SER A 103 -13.13 5.53 2.53
N ILE A 104 -13.43 4.75 1.50
CA ILE A 104 -12.50 3.77 0.94
C ILE A 104 -12.22 4.11 -0.52
N MET A 105 -10.99 3.87 -0.99
CA MET A 105 -10.71 3.93 -2.41
C MET A 105 -10.98 2.58 -3.06
N VAL A 106 -11.51 2.62 -4.28
CA VAL A 106 -11.74 1.44 -5.09
C VAL A 106 -11.01 1.53 -6.41
N THR A 107 -10.64 0.39 -6.98
CA THR A 107 -10.11 0.30 -8.35
C THR A 107 -10.90 -0.73 -9.13
N GLN A 108 -10.88 -0.63 -10.45
CA GLN A 108 -11.57 -1.56 -11.34
C GLN A 108 -10.59 -2.60 -11.87
N VAL A 109 -10.94 -3.89 -11.74
CA VAL A 109 -10.12 -5.01 -12.24
C VAL A 109 -10.95 -5.94 -13.11
N GLU A 110 -10.31 -6.67 -14.02
CA GLU A 110 -11.01 -7.66 -14.85
C GLU A 110 -11.46 -8.88 -14.03
N GLU A 111 -10.63 -9.33 -13.09
CA GLU A 111 -10.88 -10.53 -12.27
C GLU A 111 -10.91 -10.21 -10.77
N PRO A 112 -12.11 -9.98 -10.18
CA PRO A 112 -12.25 -9.55 -8.79
C PRO A 112 -12.23 -10.69 -7.77
N SER A 113 -12.16 -11.97 -8.18
CA SER A 113 -12.37 -13.12 -7.29
C SER A 113 -11.43 -13.20 -6.07
N ASN A 114 -10.25 -12.57 -6.14
CA ASN A 114 -9.27 -12.55 -5.05
C ASN A 114 -9.41 -11.36 -4.09
N TYR A 115 -10.34 -10.43 -4.36
CA TYR A 115 -10.42 -9.15 -3.66
C TYR A 115 -11.76 -8.94 -2.94
N GLY A 116 -11.79 -7.94 -2.08
CA GLY A 116 -13.05 -7.42 -1.53
C GLY A 116 -13.74 -6.54 -2.57
N VAL A 117 -14.95 -6.91 -2.96
CA VAL A 117 -15.77 -6.18 -3.93
C VAL A 117 -16.62 -5.14 -3.22
N VAL A 118 -16.70 -3.96 -3.82
CA VAL A 118 -17.46 -2.81 -3.30
C VAL A 118 -18.58 -2.50 -4.27
N VAL A 119 -19.82 -2.72 -3.81
CA VAL A 119 -21.03 -2.37 -4.55
C VAL A 119 -21.45 -0.97 -4.12
N MET A 120 -21.41 -0.04 -5.07
CA MET A 120 -21.83 1.35 -4.87
C MET A 120 -23.27 1.51 -5.36
N GLU A 121 -24.01 2.45 -4.77
CA GLU A 121 -25.32 2.83 -5.30
C GLU A 121 -25.19 3.54 -6.65
N GLU A 122 -26.17 3.37 -7.55
CA GLU A 122 -26.10 3.92 -8.91
C GLU A 122 -26.04 5.46 -8.96
N GLU A 123 -26.77 6.13 -8.07
CA GLU A 123 -26.94 7.60 -8.07
C GLU A 123 -26.10 8.32 -7.01
N SER A 124 -25.32 7.57 -6.21
CA SER A 124 -24.57 8.12 -5.09
C SER A 124 -23.16 7.52 -4.98
N VAL A 125 -22.30 8.16 -4.18
CA VAL A 125 -20.96 7.63 -3.86
C VAL A 125 -20.96 6.75 -2.60
N ARG A 126 -22.15 6.38 -2.11
CA ARG A 126 -22.34 5.51 -0.95
C ARG A 126 -22.13 4.05 -1.35
N VAL A 127 -21.55 3.29 -0.42
CA VAL A 127 -21.40 1.85 -0.55
C VAL A 127 -22.66 1.17 -0.04
N GLU A 128 -23.37 0.49 -0.94
CA GLU A 128 -24.52 -0.35 -0.59
C GLU A 128 -24.05 -1.61 0.14
N ARG A 129 -23.00 -2.26 -0.38
CA ARG A 129 -22.51 -3.52 0.15
C ARG A 129 -21.01 -3.69 -0.04
N PHE A 130 -20.35 -4.19 0.99
CA PHE A 130 -18.97 -4.66 0.92
C PHE A 130 -18.96 -6.19 0.99
N VAL A 131 -18.38 -6.85 -0.01
CA VAL A 131 -18.32 -8.32 -0.12
C VAL A 131 -16.88 -8.78 -0.17
N GLU A 132 -16.38 -9.37 0.91
CA GLU A 132 -15.03 -9.94 0.93
C GLU A 132 -14.97 -11.26 0.14
N THR A 133 -14.12 -11.33 -0.89
CA THR A 133 -13.83 -12.54 -1.69
C THR A 133 -15.11 -13.22 -2.19
N PRO A 134 -15.81 -12.63 -3.17
CA PRO A 134 -17.09 -13.15 -3.62
C PRO A 134 -16.92 -14.52 -4.31
N LYS A 135 -17.87 -15.44 -4.08
CA LYS A 135 -17.87 -16.77 -4.73
C LYS A 135 -18.42 -16.75 -6.15
N THR A 136 -19.11 -15.68 -6.51
CA THR A 136 -19.73 -15.43 -7.81
C THR A 136 -19.40 -14.00 -8.23
N PHE A 137 -19.41 -13.70 -9.53
CA PHE A 137 -19.27 -12.33 -9.97
C PHE A 137 -20.35 -11.44 -9.34
N VAL A 138 -19.95 -10.26 -8.85
CA VAL A 138 -20.84 -9.26 -8.25
C VAL A 138 -20.65 -7.94 -8.99
N GLU A 139 -19.43 -7.40 -8.91
CA GLU A 139 -19.00 -6.13 -9.49
C GLU A 139 -17.49 -6.21 -9.72
N ASN A 140 -16.96 -5.31 -10.53
CA ASN A 140 -15.53 -5.25 -10.86
C ASN A 140 -14.76 -4.16 -10.10
N LYS A 141 -15.45 -3.37 -9.27
CA LYS A 141 -14.85 -2.41 -8.34
C LYS A 141 -14.41 -3.14 -7.06
N ILE A 142 -13.10 -3.18 -6.85
CA ILE A 142 -12.47 -3.82 -5.71
C ILE A 142 -11.90 -2.79 -4.74
N ASN A 143 -11.78 -3.18 -3.49
CA ASN A 143 -11.08 -2.44 -2.47
C ASN A 143 -9.60 -2.21 -2.83
N ALA A 144 -9.18 -0.96 -2.90
CA ALA A 144 -7.81 -0.58 -3.24
C ALA A 144 -6.84 -0.56 -2.03
N GLY A 145 -7.31 -0.86 -0.81
CA GLY A 145 -6.45 -0.91 0.38
C GLY A 145 -6.07 0.48 0.94
N ILE A 146 -6.79 1.53 0.56
CA ILE A 146 -6.56 2.91 0.96
C ILE A 146 -7.84 3.47 1.58
N TYR A 147 -7.77 3.88 2.84
CA TYR A 147 -8.93 4.32 3.61
C TYR A 147 -8.66 5.63 4.34
N LEU A 148 -9.72 6.40 4.57
CA LEU A 148 -9.75 7.52 5.51
C LEU A 148 -10.89 7.27 6.48
N LEU A 149 -10.56 7.10 7.76
CA LEU A 149 -11.47 6.63 8.80
C LEU A 149 -11.63 7.68 9.89
N ASN A 150 -12.86 7.87 10.36
CA ASN A 150 -13.12 8.62 11.58
C ASN A 150 -12.70 7.81 12.81
N PRO A 151 -12.36 8.47 13.93
CA PRO A 151 -12.08 7.82 15.21
C PRO A 151 -13.18 6.85 15.66
N SER A 152 -14.45 7.14 15.36
CA SER A 152 -15.60 6.28 15.67
C SER A 152 -15.50 4.87 15.08
N VAL A 153 -14.75 4.68 13.99
CA VAL A 153 -14.52 3.37 13.39
C VAL A 153 -13.70 2.48 14.32
N VAL A 154 -12.76 3.06 15.09
CA VAL A 154 -11.95 2.32 16.07
C VAL A 154 -12.82 1.82 17.22
N ASP A 155 -13.83 2.59 17.62
CA ASP A 155 -14.76 2.21 18.70
C ASP A 155 -15.60 0.97 18.35
N ARG A 156 -15.73 0.64 17.07
CA ARG A 156 -16.40 -0.57 16.56
C ARG A 156 -15.54 -1.83 16.69
N ILE A 157 -14.24 -1.67 16.94
CA ILE A 157 -13.28 -2.77 16.88
C ILE A 157 -12.94 -3.22 18.30
N GLN A 158 -13.36 -4.44 18.63
CA GLN A 158 -12.93 -5.11 19.85
C GLN A 158 -11.47 -5.55 19.72
N LEU A 159 -10.72 -5.55 20.83
CA LEU A 159 -9.34 -6.03 20.87
C LEU A 159 -9.29 -7.57 20.82
N ARG A 160 -9.63 -8.12 19.66
CA ARG A 160 -9.63 -9.54 19.31
C ARG A 160 -9.33 -9.68 17.81
N PRO A 161 -9.01 -10.89 17.33
CA PRO A 161 -8.97 -11.18 15.90
C PRO A 161 -10.23 -10.68 15.18
N THR A 162 -10.05 -9.67 14.33
CA THR A 162 -11.13 -8.96 13.63
C THR A 162 -10.67 -8.55 12.24
N SER A 163 -11.47 -8.83 11.22
CA SER A 163 -11.21 -8.34 9.87
C SER A 163 -12.01 -7.08 9.58
N ILE A 164 -11.35 -5.99 9.22
CA ILE A 164 -12.03 -4.74 8.86
C ILE A 164 -12.97 -4.95 7.67
N LYS A 165 -12.55 -5.76 6.72
CA LYS A 165 -13.26 -6.04 5.47
C LYS A 165 -14.45 -6.98 5.65
N LYS A 166 -14.40 -7.90 6.62
CA LYS A 166 -15.48 -8.88 6.87
C LYS A 166 -16.47 -8.46 7.94
N GLU A 167 -16.02 -7.68 8.93
CA GLU A 167 -16.83 -7.36 10.11
C GLU A 167 -17.18 -5.88 10.19
N VAL A 168 -16.24 -4.97 9.89
CA VAL A 168 -16.42 -3.54 10.15
C VAL A 168 -17.06 -2.82 8.97
N PHE A 169 -16.48 -2.91 7.77
CA PHE A 169 -17.02 -2.24 6.57
C PHE A 169 -18.43 -2.70 6.21
N PRO A 170 -18.81 -4.00 6.27
CA PRO A 170 -20.19 -4.41 6.03
C PRO A 170 -21.19 -3.79 7.01
N GLN A 171 -20.82 -3.62 8.28
CA GLN A 171 -21.66 -2.94 9.28
C GLN A 171 -21.82 -1.46 8.96
N ILE A 172 -20.72 -0.75 8.67
CA ILE A 172 -20.75 0.68 8.31
C ILE A 172 -21.55 0.91 7.01
N ALA A 173 -21.46 0.00 6.04
CA ALA A 173 -22.26 0.04 4.81
C ALA A 173 -23.76 -0.14 5.11
N THR A 174 -24.13 -1.11 5.95
CA THR A 174 -25.52 -1.35 6.37
C THR A 174 -26.11 -0.12 7.08
N GLU A 175 -25.29 0.61 7.84
CA GLU A 175 -25.65 1.87 8.49
C GLU A 175 -25.61 3.10 7.55
N GLN A 176 -25.35 2.93 6.26
CA GLN A 176 -25.27 4.00 5.24
C GLN A 176 -24.18 5.05 5.51
N LYS A 177 -23.08 4.63 6.15
CA LYS A 177 -21.97 5.52 6.56
C LYS A 177 -20.64 5.20 5.87
N LEU A 178 -20.64 4.27 4.91
CA LEU A 178 -19.47 3.89 4.12
C LEU A 178 -19.59 4.49 2.72
N TYR A 179 -18.53 5.16 2.26
CA TYR A 179 -18.49 5.82 0.97
C TYR A 179 -17.25 5.39 0.19
N ALA A 180 -17.35 5.36 -1.13
CA ALA A 180 -16.27 4.95 -2.01
C ALA A 180 -15.97 5.99 -3.07
N ILE A 181 -14.68 6.17 -3.36
CA ILE A 181 -14.18 6.99 -4.47
C ILE A 181 -13.25 6.14 -5.33
N VAL A 182 -13.34 6.30 -6.65
CA VAL A 182 -12.45 5.58 -7.57
C VAL A 182 -11.04 6.17 -7.46
N LEU A 183 -10.05 5.32 -7.26
CA LEU A 183 -8.64 5.69 -7.28
C LEU A 183 -8.24 6.07 -8.72
N PRO A 184 -7.80 7.31 -8.96
CA PRO A 184 -7.21 7.67 -10.24
C PRO A 184 -5.82 7.03 -10.41
N GLY A 185 -5.46 6.79 -11.67
CA GLY A 185 -4.13 6.31 -12.03
C GLY A 185 -3.98 4.79 -11.85
N PHE A 186 -2.73 4.35 -11.66
CA PHE A 186 -2.42 2.94 -11.54
C PHE A 186 -2.58 2.44 -10.10
N TRP A 187 -2.79 1.13 -9.98
CA TRP A 187 -2.85 0.41 -8.72
C TRP A 187 -2.32 -1.00 -8.91
N MET A 188 -1.57 -1.49 -7.93
CA MET A 188 -1.20 -2.91 -7.87
C MET A 188 -1.05 -3.35 -6.41
N ASP A 189 -1.58 -4.52 -6.10
CA ASP A 189 -1.22 -5.30 -4.91
C ASP A 189 0.07 -6.06 -5.20
N ILE A 190 1.15 -5.72 -4.51
CA ILE A 190 2.51 -6.24 -4.72
C ILE A 190 2.89 -7.32 -3.69
N GLY A 191 1.90 -7.99 -3.09
CA GLY A 191 2.13 -9.08 -2.14
C GLY A 191 2.77 -10.33 -2.75
N GLN A 192 2.81 -10.46 -4.09
CA GLN A 192 3.44 -11.57 -4.80
C GLN A 192 4.60 -11.09 -5.70
N PRO A 193 5.68 -11.89 -5.88
CA PRO A 193 6.82 -11.49 -6.71
C PRO A 193 6.46 -11.09 -8.15
N ARG A 194 5.52 -11.80 -8.78
CA ARG A 194 5.04 -11.46 -10.14
C ARG A 194 4.37 -10.10 -10.16
N ASP A 195 3.54 -9.83 -9.16
CA ASP A 195 2.77 -8.61 -9.08
C ASP A 195 3.65 -7.42 -8.69
N TYR A 196 4.70 -7.64 -7.91
CA TYR A 196 5.75 -6.66 -7.67
C TYR A 196 6.43 -6.19 -8.97
N ILE A 197 6.81 -7.10 -9.87
CA ILE A 197 7.42 -6.75 -11.16
C ILE A 197 6.44 -5.93 -12.01
N THR A 198 5.18 -6.33 -12.04
CA THR A 198 4.12 -5.60 -12.76
C THR A 198 3.90 -4.21 -12.16
N GLY A 199 3.82 -4.12 -10.83
CA GLY A 199 3.68 -2.86 -10.09
C GLY A 199 4.87 -1.92 -10.29
N LEU A 200 6.09 -2.46 -10.37
CA LEU A 200 7.28 -1.68 -10.71
C LEU A 200 7.16 -1.04 -12.10
N ALA A 201 6.75 -1.82 -13.12
CA ALA A 201 6.56 -1.28 -14.46
C ALA A 201 5.48 -0.17 -14.49
N LEU A 202 4.35 -0.38 -13.81
CA LEU A 202 3.29 0.64 -13.68
C LEU A 202 3.79 1.92 -12.97
N TYR A 203 4.56 1.76 -11.90
CA TYR A 203 5.18 2.90 -11.22
C TYR A 203 6.15 3.65 -12.11
N LEU A 204 7.01 2.94 -12.84
CA LEU A 204 7.97 3.53 -13.76
C LEU A 204 7.28 4.29 -14.91
N GLU A 205 6.14 3.80 -15.39
CA GLU A 205 5.31 4.52 -16.36
C GLU A 205 4.70 5.79 -15.75
N SER A 206 4.24 5.74 -14.49
CA SER A 206 3.81 6.95 -13.76
C SER A 206 4.95 7.96 -13.60
N VAL A 207 6.19 7.49 -13.33
CA VAL A 207 7.38 8.35 -13.30
C VAL A 207 7.64 8.97 -14.67
N ARG A 208 7.51 8.25 -15.79
CA ARG A 208 7.60 8.83 -17.13
C ARG A 208 6.60 9.97 -17.31
N LYS A 209 5.35 9.77 -16.87
CA LYS A 209 4.28 10.76 -17.02
C LYS A 209 4.49 12.03 -16.20
N TRP A 210 4.94 11.90 -14.95
CA TRP A 210 4.95 13.01 -13.99
C TRP A 210 6.35 13.53 -13.63
N SER A 211 7.41 12.78 -13.92
CA SER A 211 8.78 13.08 -13.50
C SER A 211 9.81 12.45 -14.44
N SER A 212 9.58 12.57 -15.76
CA SER A 212 10.43 11.96 -16.80
C SER A 212 11.92 12.29 -16.67
N SER A 213 12.26 13.45 -16.13
CA SER A 213 13.65 13.87 -15.88
C SER A 213 14.40 12.99 -14.86
N LYS A 214 13.69 12.19 -14.05
CA LYS A 214 14.31 11.21 -13.16
C LYS A 214 14.71 9.92 -13.87
N LEU A 215 14.13 9.64 -15.03
CA LEU A 215 14.46 8.44 -15.79
C LEU A 215 15.84 8.61 -16.45
N ALA A 216 16.63 7.55 -16.41
CA ALA A 216 17.87 7.48 -17.14
C ALA A 216 17.61 7.59 -18.65
N SER A 217 18.59 8.15 -19.36
CA SER A 217 18.56 8.28 -20.81
C SER A 217 19.96 8.00 -21.37
N GLY A 218 20.03 7.66 -22.65
CA GLY A 218 21.27 7.28 -23.32
C GLY A 218 21.05 6.18 -24.33
N SER A 219 22.05 5.94 -25.19
CA SER A 219 21.98 4.90 -26.24
C SER A 219 21.87 3.47 -25.70
N TYR A 220 22.18 3.27 -24.43
CA TYR A 220 22.17 1.97 -23.75
C TYR A 220 20.95 1.76 -22.83
N ILE A 221 20.02 2.73 -22.78
CA ILE A 221 18.81 2.68 -21.98
C ILE A 221 17.60 2.41 -22.87
N VAL A 222 16.78 1.41 -22.50
CA VAL A 222 15.55 1.03 -23.19
C VAL A 222 14.37 1.21 -22.26
N GLY A 223 13.30 1.87 -22.70
CA GLY A 223 12.06 2.01 -21.92
C GLY A 223 12.21 2.90 -20.68
N ASN A 224 11.52 2.55 -19.59
CA ASN A 224 11.60 3.26 -18.32
C ASN A 224 12.71 2.68 -17.45
N VAL A 225 13.76 3.46 -17.17
CA VAL A 225 14.84 3.01 -16.29
C VAL A 225 15.10 4.05 -15.23
N LEU A 226 15.08 3.65 -13.96
CA LEU A 226 15.55 4.44 -12.84
C LEU A 226 16.93 3.93 -12.41
N VAL A 227 17.88 4.85 -12.27
CA VAL A 227 19.23 4.55 -11.80
C VAL A 227 19.55 5.48 -10.65
N ASP A 228 19.87 4.92 -9.49
CA ASP A 228 20.39 5.71 -8.38
C ASP A 228 21.73 6.37 -8.76
N GLY A 229 21.95 7.60 -8.33
CA GLY A 229 23.15 8.37 -8.70
C GLY A 229 24.48 7.79 -8.21
N THR A 230 24.44 6.84 -7.27
CA THR A 230 25.63 6.12 -6.78
C THR A 230 25.91 4.81 -7.51
N ALA A 231 25.01 4.38 -8.41
CA ALA A 231 25.22 3.18 -9.21
C ALA A 231 26.24 3.41 -10.32
N THR A 232 27.06 2.40 -10.60
CA THR A 232 28.03 2.41 -11.71
C THR A 232 27.54 1.49 -12.82
N ILE A 233 27.35 2.05 -14.01
CA ILE A 233 26.99 1.28 -15.21
C ILE A 233 28.25 1.09 -16.06
N GLY A 234 28.70 -0.17 -16.18
CA GLY A 234 29.84 -0.53 -17.00
C GLY A 234 29.57 -0.39 -18.50
N GLU A 235 30.65 -0.22 -19.27
CA GLU A 235 30.60 -0.17 -20.73
C GLU A 235 30.01 -1.46 -21.31
N GLY A 236 29.16 -1.33 -22.34
CA GLY A 236 28.50 -2.46 -23.00
C GLY A 236 27.22 -2.98 -22.32
N CYS A 237 26.84 -2.46 -21.15
CA CYS A 237 25.57 -2.82 -20.52
C CYS A 237 24.39 -2.17 -21.25
N PHE A 238 23.38 -2.97 -21.64
CA PHE A 238 22.08 -2.48 -22.10
C PHE A 238 21.05 -2.73 -21.01
N ILE A 239 20.27 -1.70 -20.65
CA ILE A 239 19.37 -1.76 -19.50
C ILE A 239 17.96 -1.41 -19.95
N GLY A 240 17.04 -2.34 -19.69
CA GLY A 240 15.60 -2.12 -19.89
C GLY A 240 14.89 -3.32 -20.50
N PRO A 241 13.56 -3.19 -20.73
CA PRO A 241 12.70 -2.11 -20.23
C PRO A 241 12.32 -2.28 -18.75
N ASP A 242 11.86 -1.20 -18.13
CA ASP A 242 11.21 -1.17 -16.80
C ASP A 242 12.10 -1.67 -15.64
N VAL A 243 13.30 -1.10 -15.55
CA VAL A 243 14.33 -1.49 -14.57
C VAL A 243 14.56 -0.38 -13.54
N ALA A 244 14.71 -0.77 -12.27
CA ALA A 244 15.23 0.10 -11.21
C ALA A 244 16.56 -0.44 -10.68
N ILE A 245 17.61 0.40 -10.72
CA ILE A 245 18.95 0.08 -10.22
C ILE A 245 19.17 0.86 -8.91
N GLY A 246 19.43 0.11 -7.84
CA GLY A 246 19.59 0.65 -6.49
C GLY A 246 20.97 1.29 -6.23
N SER A 247 21.09 1.91 -5.06
CA SER A 247 22.32 2.56 -4.60
C SER A 247 23.49 1.58 -4.51
N GLY A 248 24.67 2.01 -4.96
CA GLY A 248 25.91 1.25 -4.93
C GLY A 248 25.95 0.02 -5.86
N CYS A 249 24.93 -0.21 -6.69
CA CYS A 249 24.96 -1.30 -7.68
C CYS A 249 26.06 -1.05 -8.71
N VAL A 250 26.80 -2.11 -9.06
CA VAL A 250 27.81 -2.09 -10.13
C VAL A 250 27.38 -3.10 -11.18
N LEU A 251 27.06 -2.60 -12.37
CA LEU A 251 26.74 -3.44 -13.52
C LEU A 251 27.98 -3.57 -14.41
N SER A 252 28.31 -4.79 -14.80
CA SER A 252 29.41 -5.06 -15.73
C SER A 252 29.04 -6.21 -16.65
N VAL A 253 29.51 -6.16 -17.89
CA VAL A 253 29.39 -7.30 -18.81
C VAL A 253 30.45 -8.32 -18.43
N LYS A 254 30.00 -9.52 -18.07
CA LYS A 254 30.92 -10.65 -17.90
C LYS A 254 31.12 -11.29 -19.26
N LEU A 255 32.25 -11.01 -19.91
CA LEU A 255 32.71 -11.80 -21.05
C LEU A 255 33.10 -13.18 -20.53
N SER A 256 32.27 -14.20 -20.76
CA SER A 256 32.70 -15.59 -20.60
C SER A 256 33.74 -15.90 -21.66
N SER A 257 34.92 -16.36 -21.25
CA SER A 257 36.01 -16.81 -22.11
C SER A 257 35.70 -18.11 -22.88
N HIS A 258 34.42 -18.39 -23.19
CA HIS A 258 33.97 -19.53 -24.00
C HIS A 258 33.39 -19.10 -25.35
N ASP A 259 33.30 -17.79 -25.63
CA ASP A 259 32.81 -17.26 -26.91
C ASP A 259 33.94 -16.59 -27.72
N VAL A 260 35.09 -17.26 -27.80
CA VAL A 260 36.09 -17.00 -28.84
C VAL A 260 36.30 -18.31 -29.60
N LEU A 261 35.58 -18.45 -30.71
CA LEU A 261 35.91 -19.36 -31.82
C LEU A 261 36.29 -18.51 -33.03
#